data_AF-A0A9X1NMA1-F1
#
_entry.id   AF-A0A9X1NMA1-F1
#
_cell.length_a   1.000
_cell.length_b   1.000
_cell.length_c   1.000
_cell.angle_alpha   90.00
_cell.angle_beta   90.00
_cell.angle_gamma   90.00
#
_symmetry.space_group_name_H-M   'P 1'
#
loop_
_entity.id
_entity.type
_entity.pdbx_description
1 polymer ?
#
loop_
_entity_poly.entity_id
_entity_poly.type
_entity_poly.pdbx_seq_one_letter_code
_entity_poly.pdbx_strand_id
1 'polypeptide(L)' 'MTEALRDQQARPLAPLITDFVRYSGYWWIASPDGWLRITDPDLARTLDRQHQRFAKGLF' A
#
# COMPACT_ATOMS: atom_id res chain seq x y z
N MET A 1 -9.23 8.78 9.55
CA MET A 1 -9.01 8.05 8.28
C MET A 1 -9.83 6.75 8.29
N THR A 2 -11.15 6.90 8.47
CA THR A 2 -12.11 5.79 8.52
C THR A 2 -12.91 5.67 7.20
N GLU A 3 -12.79 6.65 6.31
CA GLU A 3 -13.53 6.71 5.04
C GLU A 3 -12.71 6.29 3.80
N ALA A 4 -11.37 6.32 3.85
CA ALA A 4 -10.53 6.02 2.67
C ALA A 4 -10.57 4.54 2.23
N LEU A 5 -10.89 3.62 3.14
CA LEU A 5 -11.17 2.22 2.81
C LEU A 5 -12.54 2.02 2.15
N ARG A 6 -13.46 2.99 2.32
CA ARG A 6 -14.85 2.92 1.82
C ARG A 6 -14.95 3.28 0.33
N ASP A 7 -13.96 4.02 -0.20
CA ASP A 7 -14.03 4.64 -1.53
C ASP A 7 -13.29 3.86 -2.64
N GLN A 8 -12.81 2.63 -2.39
CA GLN A 8 -11.99 1.83 -3.33
C GLN A 8 -10.68 2.50 -3.82
N GLN A 9 -10.29 3.66 -3.26
CA GLN A 9 -9.12 4.39 -3.72
C GLN A 9 -7.80 3.86 -3.13
N ALA A 10 -7.85 3.17 -1.99
CA ALA A 10 -6.69 2.54 -1.38
C ALA A 10 -6.55 1.10 -1.87
N ARG A 11 -5.43 0.79 -2.54
CA ARG A 11 -5.10 -0.58 -2.97
C ARG A 11 -4.07 -1.18 -2.03
N PRO A 12 -4.37 -2.29 -1.33
CA PRO A 12 -3.39 -2.94 -0.48
C PRO A 12 -2.27 -3.55 -1.32
N LEU A 13 -1.10 -3.75 -0.70
CA LEU A 13 0.06 -4.35 -1.35
C LEU A 13 -0.23 -5.77 -1.87
N ALA A 14 -1.00 -6.54 -1.12
CA ALA A 14 -1.52 -7.84 -1.49
C ALA A 14 -2.86 -8.08 -0.77
N PRO A 15 -3.70 -9.04 -1.22
CA PRO A 15 -4.97 -9.34 -0.56
C PRO A 15 -4.84 -9.66 0.93
N LEU A 16 -3.68 -10.21 1.33
CA LEU A 16 -3.36 -10.59 2.71
C LEU A 16 -2.50 -9.56 3.45
N ILE A 17 -1.93 -8.58 2.74
CA ILE A 17 -1.02 -7.57 3.33
C ILE A 17 -1.71 -6.21 3.24
N THR A 18 -2.41 -5.87 4.32
CA THR A 18 -3.15 -4.60 4.45
C THR A 18 -2.36 -3.51 5.16
N ASP A 19 -1.21 -3.82 5.77
CA ASP A 19 -0.34 -2.82 6.39
C ASP A 19 0.24 -1.80 5.41
N PHE A 20 0.36 -2.17 4.13
CA PHE A 20 0.85 -1.30 3.08
C PHE A 20 -0.26 -1.04 2.08
N VAL A 21 -0.58 0.22 1.85
CA VAL A 21 -1.62 0.63 0.90
C VAL A 21 -1.11 1.71 -0.03
N ARG A 22 -1.52 1.63 -1.29
CA ARG A 22 -1.30 2.68 -2.28
C ARG A 22 -2.54 3.55 -2.34
N TYR A 23 -2.38 4.83 -2.03
CA TYR A 23 -3.46 5.82 -2.03
C TYR A 23 -2.96 7.13 -2.66
N SER A 24 -3.74 7.66 -3.61
CA SER A 24 -3.41 8.86 -4.39
C SER A 24 -2.01 8.83 -5.04
N GLY A 25 -1.60 7.64 -5.53
CA GLY A 25 -0.29 7.45 -6.17
C GLY A 25 0.89 7.27 -5.22
N TYR A 26 0.72 7.46 -3.91
CA TYR A 26 1.75 7.28 -2.89
C TYR A 26 1.53 5.99 -2.10
N TRP A 27 2.62 5.45 -1.56
CA TRP A 27 2.57 4.35 -0.61
C TRP A 27 2.41 4.87 0.82
N TRP A 28 1.60 4.17 1.59
CA TRP A 28 1.32 4.44 2.99
C TRP A 28 1.51 3.15 3.78
N ILE A 29 2.01 3.29 5.00
CA ILE A 29 2.16 2.19 5.96
C ILE A 29 1.23 2.43 7.14
N ALA A 30 0.58 1.38 7.62
CA ALA A 30 -0.17 1.40 8.85
C ALA A 30 0.77 1.61 10.04
N SER A 31 0.30 2.38 11.00
CA SER A 31 1.00 2.72 12.23
C SER A 31 -0.03 2.85 13.34
N PRO A 32 0.34 2.70 14.62
CA PRO A 32 -0.61 2.79 15.73
C PRO A 32 -1.40 4.10 15.75
N ASP A 33 -0.78 5.20 15.32
CA ASP A 33 -1.40 6.53 15.22
C ASP A 33 -2.13 6.80 13.89
N GLY A 34 -2.15 5.84 12.96
CA GLY A 34 -2.84 5.96 11.68
C GLY A 34 -2.00 5.52 10.49
N TRP A 35 -1.96 6.34 9.44
CA TRP A 35 -1.25 6.00 8.21
C TRP A 35 -0.11 6.98 7.96
N LEU A 36 1.09 6.45 7.79
CA LEU A 36 2.27 7.23 7.48
C LEU A 36 2.59 7.13 6.00
N ARG A 37 2.76 8.29 5.36
CA ARG A 37 3.18 8.34 3.95
C ARG A 37 4.64 7.94 3.84
N ILE A 38 4.92 6.97 2.98
CA ILE A 38 6.29 6.59 2.62
C ILE A 38 6.83 7.64 1.66
N THR A 39 7.79 8.43 2.13
CA THR A 39 8.51 9.43 1.31
C THR A 39 9.82 8.91 0.75
N ASP A 40 10.30 7.76 1.24
CA ASP A 40 11.51 7.13 0.73
C ASP A 40 11.26 6.53 -0.67
N PRO A 41 11.96 7.01 -1.72
CA PRO A 41 11.71 6.58 -3.08
C PRO A 41 12.18 5.15 -3.37
N ASP A 42 13.16 4.63 -2.62
CA ASP A 42 13.67 3.27 -2.82
C ASP A 42 12.70 2.23 -2.25
N LEU A 43 12.16 2.51 -1.06
CA LEU A 43 11.10 1.74 -0.44
C LEU A 43 9.84 1.74 -1.31
N ALA A 44 9.44 2.90 -1.85
CA ALA A 44 8.29 3.00 -2.75
C ALA A 44 8.45 2.14 -4.02
N ARG A 45 9.66 2.09 -4.61
CA ARG A 45 9.96 1.22 -5.76
C ARG A 45 9.91 -0.26 -5.39
N THR A 46 10.39 -0.61 -4.21
CA THR A 46 10.35 -1.99 -3.73
C THR A 46 8.91 -2.47 -3.50
N LEU A 47 8.05 -1.63 -2.92
CA LEU A 47 6.63 -1.92 -2.77
C LEU A 47 5.91 -2.03 -4.11
N ASP A 48 6.25 -1.22 -5.11
CA ASP A 48 5.68 -1.34 -6.46
C ASP A 48 6.04 -2.70 -7.09
N ARG A 49 7.30 -3.12 -6.99
CA ARG A 49 7.74 -4.45 -7.47
C ARG A 49 7.02 -5.59 -6.76
N GLN A 50 6.85 -5.49 -5.44
CA GLN A 50 6.13 -6.50 -4.66
C GLN A 50 4.65 -6.55 -5.04
N HIS A 51 3.99 -5.39 -5.13
CA HIS A 51 2.60 -5.29 -5.58
C HIS A 51 2.41 -5.93 -6.96
N GLN A 52 3.31 -5.68 -7.91
CA GLN A 52 3.27 -6.31 -9.23
C GLN A 52 3.49 -7.82 -9.17
N ARG A 53 4.39 -8.30 -8.30
CA ARG A 53 4.66 -9.74 -8.14
C ARG A 53 3.46 -10.47 -7.55
N PHE A 54 2.80 -9.88 -6.56
CA PHE A 54 1.56 -10.43 -5.99
C PHE A 54 0.39 -10.37 -6.98
N ALA A 55 0.25 -9.27 -7.73
CA ALA A 55 -0.78 -9.14 -8.77
C ALA A 55 -0.61 -10.15 -9.91
N LYS A 56 0.63 -10.55 -10.21
CA LYS A 56 0.94 -11.58 -11.23
C LYS A 56 0.77 -13.02 -10.73
N GLY A 57 0.35 -13.24 -9.49
CA GLY A 57 0.08 -14.59 -8.96
C GLY A 57 1.33 -15.47 -8.85
N LEU A 58 2.52 -14.88 -8.69
CA LEU A 58 3.75 -15.65 -8.54
C LEU A 58 3.94 -16.06 -7.07
N PHE A 59 3.23 -17.11 -6.66
CA PHE A 59 3.43 -17.89 -5.44
C PHE A 59 3.65 -19.35 -5.78
#